data_AF-A0A392NRX2-F1
#
_entry.id   AF-A0A392NRX2-F1
#
_cell.length_a   1.000
_cell.length_b   1.000
_cell.length_c   1.000
_cell.angle_alpha   90.00
_cell.angle_beta   90.00
_cell.angle_gamma   90.00
#
_symmetry.space_group_name_H-M   'P 1'
#
loop_
_entity.id
_entity.type
_entity.pdbx_description
1 polymer ?
#
loop_
_entity_poly.entity_id
_entity_poly.type
_entity_poly.pdbx_seq_one_letter_code
_entity_poly.pdbx_strand_id
1 'polypeptide(L)'
;SIPLFSNIPTLVIGMDVSHGSPHQLNVPSIAAVVSSRYWPQISRYKAVVRTQPSKVEMIASLFKPVSDTKDDGIISEVLKDFRATSGMKPKQIIIFRDGVSDSQFNQVLNIELNEIIKACKHLDESWCPKFTVIVAQKNHHTRFFKANAPQENVSPGLLI
;
A
#
# COMPACT_ATOMS: atom_id res chain seq x y z
N SER A 1 -8.51 -21.20 1.13
CA SER A 1 -8.54 -19.71 1.21
C SER A 1 -8.43 -19.30 2.66
N ILE A 2 -7.91 -18.10 2.96
CA ILE A 2 -7.96 -17.56 4.33
C ILE A 2 -9.45 -17.30 4.65
N PRO A 3 -10.05 -17.94 5.68
CA PRO A 3 -11.52 -18.00 5.84
C PRO A 3 -12.23 -16.64 5.94
N LEU A 4 -11.58 -15.63 6.53
CA LEU A 4 -12.14 -14.28 6.64
C LEU A 4 -12.05 -13.46 5.34
N PHE A 5 -11.10 -13.76 4.47
CA PHE A 5 -10.81 -12.94 3.29
C PHE A 5 -11.71 -13.26 2.08
N SER A 6 -12.35 -14.44 2.07
CA SER A 6 -13.14 -14.94 0.94
C SER A 6 -14.60 -14.47 0.90
N ASN A 7 -15.09 -13.75 1.92
CA ASN A 7 -16.51 -13.39 2.01
C ASN A 7 -16.82 -11.99 1.45
N ILE A 8 -15.83 -11.09 1.49
CA ILE A 8 -15.97 -9.70 1.05
C ILE A 8 -14.93 -9.46 -0.05
N PRO A 9 -15.31 -8.94 -1.23
CA PRO A 9 -14.38 -8.56 -2.29
C PRO A 9 -13.34 -7.59 -1.75
N THR A 10 -12.13 -8.09 -1.54
CA THR A 10 -11.07 -7.37 -0.84
C THR A 10 -9.84 -7.26 -1.73
N LEU A 11 -9.38 -6.02 -1.89
CA LEU A 11 -8.14 -5.69 -2.56
C LEU A 11 -7.05 -5.48 -1.50
N VAL A 12 -5.93 -6.19 -1.62
CA VAL A 12 -4.72 -5.95 -0.83
C VAL A 12 -3.74 -5.14 -1.65
N ILE A 13 -3.23 -4.06 -1.06
CA ILE A 13 -2.22 -3.18 -1.65
C ILE A 13 -0.98 -3.18 -0.75
N GLY A 14 0.20 -3.28 -1.34
CA GLY A 14 1.47 -3.01 -0.68
C GLY A 14 2.13 -1.78 -1.31
N MET A 15 2.65 -0.87 -0.50
CA MET A 15 3.22 0.41 -0.93
C MET A 15 4.57 0.64 -0.24
N ASP A 16 5.56 1.03 -1.03
CA ASP A 16 6.91 1.36 -0.56
C ASP A 16 7.53 2.47 -1.41
N VAL A 17 8.45 3.23 -0.81
CA VAL A 17 9.29 4.20 -1.50
C VAL A 17 10.75 3.91 -1.20
N SER A 18 11.53 3.74 -2.26
CA SER A 18 12.97 3.56 -2.19
C SER A 18 13.71 4.83 -2.62
N HIS A 19 14.72 5.21 -1.86
CA HIS A 19 15.59 6.34 -2.15
C HIS A 19 16.98 5.89 -2.65
N GLY A 20 17.64 6.77 -3.41
CA GLY A 20 19.07 6.62 -3.68
C GLY A 20 19.91 6.68 -2.40
N SER A 21 21.19 6.33 -2.52
CA SER A 21 22.11 6.38 -1.37
C SER A 21 22.17 7.78 -0.74
N PRO A 22 22.51 7.92 0.56
CA PRO A 22 22.48 9.22 1.25
C PRO A 22 23.29 10.34 0.54
N HIS A 23 24.38 9.95 -0.14
CA HIS A 23 25.28 10.83 -0.87
C HIS A 23 24.78 11.24 -2.27
N GLN A 24 23.77 10.55 -2.79
CA GLN A 24 23.19 10.80 -4.11
C GLN A 24 21.95 11.69 -4.00
N LEU A 25 22.17 12.99 -3.88
CA LEU A 25 21.09 13.96 -3.65
C LEU A 25 20.12 14.11 -4.83
N ASN A 26 20.57 13.81 -6.06
CA ASN A 26 19.79 14.05 -7.29
C ASN A 26 19.17 12.78 -7.89
N VAL A 27 19.31 11.64 -7.22
CA VAL A 27 18.69 10.39 -7.68
C VAL A 27 17.20 10.43 -7.31
N PRO A 28 16.29 10.25 -8.29
CA PRO A 28 14.86 10.26 -8.00
C PRO A 28 14.49 9.11 -7.07
N SER A 29 13.48 9.34 -6.24
CA SER A 29 12.90 8.25 -5.45
C SER A 29 12.00 7.39 -6.34
N ILE A 30 11.86 6.12 -5.99
CA ILE A 30 11.02 5.17 -6.72
C ILE A 30 9.88 4.75 -5.81
N ALA A 31 8.65 5.08 -6.19
CA ALA A 31 7.45 4.58 -5.55
C ALA A 31 6.99 3.30 -6.24
N ALA A 32 6.74 2.26 -5.44
CA ALA A 32 6.23 0.98 -5.91
C ALA A 32 4.93 0.63 -5.18
N VAL A 33 3.92 0.23 -5.97
CA VAL A 33 2.64 -0.23 -5.47
C VAL A 33 2.34 -1.59 -6.06
N VAL A 34 2.09 -2.58 -5.21
CA VAL A 34 1.64 -3.91 -5.60
C VAL A 34 0.18 -4.11 -5.20
N SER A 35 -0.57 -4.85 -6.00
CA SER A 35 -2.01 -5.08 -5.78
C SER A 35 -2.42 -6.52 -6.07
N SER A 36 -3.21 -7.11 -5.18
CA SER A 36 -3.71 -8.49 -5.33
C SER A 36 -4.66 -8.62 -6.51
N ARG A 37 -4.60 -9.75 -7.22
CA ARG A 37 -5.43 -10.07 -8.38
C ARG A 37 -6.21 -11.37 -8.16
N TYR A 38 -7.30 -11.55 -8.91
CA TYR A 38 -8.12 -12.77 -8.90
C TYR A 38 -8.72 -13.07 -7.51
N TRP A 39 -9.42 -12.11 -6.90
CA TRP A 39 -10.13 -12.37 -5.65
C TRP A 39 -11.13 -13.54 -5.83
N PRO A 40 -11.26 -14.48 -4.86
CA PRO A 40 -10.68 -14.48 -3.51
C PRO A 40 -9.27 -15.08 -3.38
N GLN A 41 -8.64 -15.49 -4.47
CA GLN A 41 -7.24 -15.91 -4.46
C GLN A 41 -6.33 -14.68 -4.27
N ILE A 42 -5.39 -14.76 -3.33
CA ILE A 42 -4.44 -13.66 -3.02
C ILE A 42 -2.99 -14.06 -3.30
N SER A 43 -2.79 -14.92 -4.30
CA SER A 43 -1.47 -15.47 -4.64
C SER A 43 -0.79 -14.76 -5.81
N ARG A 44 -1.48 -13.82 -6.47
CA ARG A 44 -0.97 -13.10 -7.64
C ARG A 44 -1.08 -11.60 -7.42
N TYR A 45 -0.03 -10.87 -7.77
CA TYR A 45 0.04 -9.42 -7.61
C TYR A 45 0.48 -8.75 -8.91
N LYS A 46 -0.06 -7.56 -9.18
CA LYS A 46 0.44 -6.64 -10.20
C LYS A 46 1.27 -5.55 -9.52
N ALA A 47 2.43 -5.22 -10.08
CA ALA A 47 3.25 -4.09 -9.64
C ALA A 47 3.06 -2.89 -10.57
N VAL A 48 3.00 -1.69 -9.98
CA VAL A 48 3.00 -0.40 -10.67
C VAL A 48 4.09 0.44 -10.02
N VAL A 49 4.98 1.02 -10.84
CA VAL A 49 6.13 1.79 -10.37
C VAL A 49 6.10 3.17 -10.99
N ARG A 50 6.46 4.20 -10.20
CA ARG A 50 6.60 5.59 -10.65
C ARG A 50 7.83 6.22 -10.02
N THR A 51 8.51 7.07 -10.78
CA THR A 51 9.55 7.94 -10.23
C THR A 51 8.90 9.17 -9.60
N GLN A 52 9.52 9.68 -8.54
CA GLN A 52 9.12 10.92 -7.89
C GLN A 52 10.37 11.70 -7.46
N PRO A 53 10.23 12.98 -7.05
CA PRO A 53 11.38 13.78 -6.66
C PRO A 53 12.23 13.10 -5.58
N SER A 54 13.52 13.44 -5.58
CA SER A 54 14.50 12.88 -4.63
C SER A 54 14.06 13.11 -3.18
N LYS A 55 14.20 12.07 -2.34
CA LYS A 55 13.91 12.08 -0.90
C LYS A 55 12.47 12.47 -0.51
N VAL A 56 11.52 12.33 -1.42
CA VAL A 56 10.10 12.46 -1.10
C VAL A 56 9.58 11.09 -0.68
N GLU A 57 9.10 10.97 0.56
CA GLU A 57 8.57 9.71 1.10
C GLU A 57 7.13 9.46 0.64
N MET A 58 6.28 10.49 0.59
CA MET A 58 4.86 10.32 0.22
C MET A 58 4.70 10.06 -1.28
N ILE A 59 3.87 9.08 -1.64
CA ILE A 59 3.65 8.73 -3.04
C ILE A 59 2.73 9.76 -3.72
N ALA A 60 3.33 10.66 -4.50
CA ALA A 60 2.61 11.78 -5.13
C ALA A 60 1.73 11.37 -6.33
N SER A 61 1.91 10.15 -6.86
CA SER A 61 1.26 9.68 -8.09
C SER A 61 0.14 8.67 -7.86
N LEU A 62 -0.39 8.58 -6.62
CA LEU A 62 -1.50 7.69 -6.29
C LEU A 62 -2.78 8.06 -7.05
N PHE A 63 -3.09 9.35 -7.13
CA PHE A 63 -4.18 9.93 -7.91
C PHE A 63 -3.63 11.08 -8.75
N LYS A 64 -3.91 11.05 -10.06
CA LYS A 64 -3.43 12.03 -11.03
C LYS A 64 -4.52 12.27 -12.08
N PRO A 65 -5.56 13.05 -11.75
CA PRO A 65 -6.65 13.34 -12.65
C PRO A 65 -6.12 14.11 -13.87
N VAL A 66 -6.55 13.67 -15.05
CA VAL A 66 -6.22 14.29 -16.36
C VAL A 66 -7.46 14.94 -16.96
N SER A 67 -8.64 14.41 -16.65
CA SER A 67 -9.95 15.00 -16.97
C SER A 67 -11.00 14.48 -15.99
N ASP A 68 -12.22 14.98 -16.08
CA ASP A 68 -13.37 14.54 -15.28
C ASP A 68 -13.64 13.02 -15.38
N THR A 69 -13.17 12.36 -16.44
CA THR A 69 -13.39 10.93 -16.68
C THR A 69 -12.10 10.11 -16.69
N LYS A 70 -10.94 10.75 -16.57
CA LYS A 70 -9.64 10.08 -16.70
C LYS A 70 -8.69 10.42 -15.55
N ASP A 71 -8.19 9.37 -14.91
CA ASP A 71 -7.13 9.40 -13.90
C ASP A 71 -5.97 8.49 -14.34
N ASP A 72 -4.77 9.06 -14.43
CA ASP A 72 -3.51 8.38 -14.77
C ASP A 72 -2.68 7.99 -13.51
N GLY A 73 -3.29 8.14 -12.34
CA GLY A 73 -2.74 7.72 -11.05
C GLY A 73 -2.60 6.20 -10.93
N ILE A 74 -1.70 5.78 -10.05
CA ILE A 74 -1.41 4.37 -9.77
C ILE A 74 -2.68 3.63 -9.33
N ILE A 75 -3.53 4.29 -8.52
CA ILE A 75 -4.72 3.65 -7.95
C ILE A 75 -5.77 3.37 -9.02
N SER A 76 -5.99 4.29 -9.97
CA SER A 76 -6.86 4.02 -11.13
C SER A 76 -6.40 2.78 -11.92
N GLU A 77 -5.09 2.62 -12.12
CA GLU A 77 -4.53 1.44 -12.79
C GLU A 77 -4.78 0.14 -11.99
N VAL A 78 -4.56 0.18 -10.67
CA VAL A 78 -4.79 -0.94 -9.75
C VAL A 78 -6.27 -1.35 -9.70
N LEU A 79 -7.18 -0.37 -9.58
CA LEU A 79 -8.62 -0.61 -9.46
C LEU A 79 -9.22 -1.18 -10.75
N LYS A 80 -8.76 -0.70 -11.91
CA LYS A 80 -9.14 -1.26 -13.22
C LYS A 80 -8.68 -2.71 -13.36
N ASP A 81 -7.44 -3.01 -12.95
CA ASP A 81 -6.90 -4.38 -12.99
C ASP A 81 -7.65 -5.34 -12.05
N PHE A 82 -7.96 -4.91 -10.83
CA PHE A 82 -8.75 -5.71 -9.90
C PHE A 82 -10.13 -6.03 -10.47
N ARG A 83 -10.83 -5.03 -11.04
CA ARG A 83 -12.13 -5.22 -11.67
C ARG A 83 -12.04 -6.17 -12.87
N ALA A 84 -11.00 -6.04 -13.69
CA ALA A 84 -10.80 -6.92 -14.85
C ALA A 84 -10.53 -8.38 -14.44
N THR A 85 -9.80 -8.61 -13.35
CA THR A 85 -9.41 -9.96 -12.91
C THR A 85 -10.40 -10.63 -11.97
N SER A 86 -11.20 -9.84 -11.24
CA SER A 86 -12.13 -10.33 -10.21
C SER A 86 -13.61 -10.09 -10.57
N GLY A 87 -13.90 -9.41 -11.68
CA GLY A 87 -15.26 -9.14 -12.17
C GLY A 87 -16.06 -8.10 -11.39
N MET A 88 -15.50 -7.54 -10.31
CA MET A 88 -16.22 -6.63 -9.41
C MET A 88 -15.28 -5.58 -8.80
N LYS A 89 -15.87 -4.50 -8.27
CA LYS A 89 -15.12 -3.49 -7.50
C LYS A 89 -14.85 -4.00 -6.08
N PRO A 90 -13.70 -3.67 -5.45
CA PRO A 90 -13.47 -4.04 -4.08
C PRO A 90 -14.46 -3.33 -3.14
N LYS A 91 -14.98 -4.06 -2.16
CA LYS A 91 -15.77 -3.49 -1.05
C LYS A 91 -14.87 -3.13 0.14
N GLN A 92 -13.67 -3.72 0.19
CA GLN A 92 -12.66 -3.43 1.19
C GLN A 92 -11.28 -3.30 0.52
N ILE A 93 -10.47 -2.38 1.01
CA ILE A 93 -9.08 -2.16 0.58
C ILE A 93 -8.19 -2.19 1.82
N ILE A 94 -7.27 -3.16 1.86
CA ILE A 94 -6.25 -3.27 2.91
C ILE A 94 -4.93 -2.78 2.34
N ILE A 95 -4.30 -1.82 3.00
CA ILE A 95 -3.09 -1.14 2.55
C ILE A 95 -1.98 -1.43 3.54
N PHE A 96 -0.90 -2.04 3.07
CA PHE A 96 0.36 -2.17 3.80
C PHE A 96 1.32 -1.09 3.30
N ARG A 97 1.73 -0.18 4.19
CA ARG A 97 2.69 0.88 3.89
C ARG A 97 3.99 0.64 4.66
N ASP A 98 5.08 0.37 3.94
CA ASP A 98 6.43 0.23 4.51
C ASP A 98 7.18 1.58 4.47
N GLY A 99 8.33 1.72 5.12
CA GLY A 99 9.27 2.83 4.86
C GLY A 99 8.99 4.18 5.55
N VAL A 100 7.90 4.32 6.32
CA VAL A 100 7.56 5.57 7.03
C VAL A 100 7.89 5.53 8.52
N SER A 101 8.33 6.67 9.05
CA SER A 101 8.53 6.88 10.49
C SER A 101 7.23 7.33 11.19
N ASP A 102 7.20 7.26 12.53
CA ASP A 102 6.04 7.65 13.35
C ASP A 102 5.56 9.08 13.04
N SER A 103 6.50 9.99 12.80
CA SER A 103 6.21 11.39 12.49
C SER A 103 5.43 11.57 11.17
N GLN A 104 5.45 10.57 10.29
CA GLN A 104 4.83 10.59 8.98
C GLN A 104 3.49 9.83 8.93
N PHE A 105 3.04 9.20 10.01
CA PHE A 105 1.78 8.45 10.02
C PHE A 105 0.59 9.33 9.63
N ASN A 106 0.54 10.56 10.14
CA ASN A 106 -0.49 11.52 9.77
C ASN A 106 -0.42 11.91 8.29
N GLN A 107 0.76 11.90 7.67
CA GLN A 107 0.91 12.16 6.24
C GLN A 107 0.37 11.00 5.41
N VAL A 108 0.62 9.75 5.81
CA VAL A 108 0.03 8.57 5.16
C VAL A 108 -1.50 8.64 5.19
N LEU A 109 -2.10 9.00 6.33
CA LEU A 109 -3.56 9.12 6.46
C LEU A 109 -4.13 10.32 5.70
N ASN A 110 -3.54 11.50 5.83
CA ASN A 110 -4.14 12.73 5.28
C ASN A 110 -3.81 12.94 3.79
N ILE A 111 -2.71 12.36 3.32
CA ILE A 111 -2.24 12.50 1.93
C ILE A 111 -2.52 11.20 1.19
N GLU A 112 -1.81 10.11 1.48
CA GLU A 112 -1.86 8.90 0.66
C GLU A 112 -3.25 8.25 0.67
N LEU A 113 -3.86 8.03 1.83
CA LEU A 113 -5.20 7.46 1.93
C LEU A 113 -6.24 8.37 1.27
N ASN A 114 -6.11 9.70 1.42
CA ASN A 114 -7.01 10.66 0.78
C ASN A 114 -6.91 10.59 -0.76
N GLU A 115 -5.71 10.48 -1.33
CA GLU A 115 -5.53 10.28 -2.77
C GLU A 115 -6.16 8.96 -3.25
N ILE A 116 -6.03 7.88 -2.48
CA ILE A 116 -6.69 6.59 -2.79
C ILE A 116 -8.22 6.73 -2.77
N ILE A 117 -8.77 7.47 -1.79
CA ILE A 117 -10.21 7.75 -1.70
C ILE A 117 -10.66 8.56 -2.93
N LYS A 118 -9.92 9.60 -3.31
CA LYS A 118 -10.22 10.41 -4.50
C LYS A 118 -10.24 9.54 -5.76
N ALA A 119 -9.27 8.66 -5.95
CA ALA A 119 -9.25 7.74 -7.10
C ALA A 119 -10.47 6.80 -7.14
N CYS A 120 -10.94 6.32 -5.98
CA CYS A 120 -12.18 5.53 -5.90
C CYS A 120 -13.40 6.35 -6.31
N LYS A 121 -13.52 7.58 -5.78
CA LYS A 121 -14.62 8.52 -6.08
C LYS A 121 -14.63 8.99 -7.53
N HIS A 122 -13.45 9.17 -8.13
CA HIS A 122 -13.30 9.52 -9.54
C HIS A 122 -13.84 8.44 -10.48
N LEU A 123 -13.73 7.17 -10.09
CA LEU A 123 -14.29 6.06 -10.86
C LEU A 123 -15.80 5.89 -10.66
N ASP A 124 -16.31 6.24 -9.49
CA ASP A 124 -17.72 6.16 -9.10
C ASP A 124 -17.96 6.93 -7.80
N GLU A 125 -18.68 8.05 -7.89
CA GLU A 125 -18.91 8.95 -6.77
C GLU A 125 -19.68 8.26 -5.61
N SER A 126 -20.53 7.30 -5.93
CA SER A 126 -21.30 6.54 -4.94
C SER A 126 -20.48 5.45 -4.24
N TRP A 127 -19.34 5.06 -4.82
CA TRP A 127 -18.54 3.98 -4.30
C TRP A 127 -17.76 4.40 -3.04
N CYS A 128 -17.88 3.60 -1.99
CA CYS A 128 -17.26 3.86 -0.69
C CYS A 128 -16.74 2.54 -0.10
N PRO A 129 -15.56 2.05 -0.53
CA PRO A 129 -14.97 0.86 0.07
C PRO A 129 -14.50 1.14 1.50
N LYS A 130 -14.47 0.11 2.35
CA LYS A 130 -13.85 0.20 3.68
C LYS A 130 -12.33 0.16 3.55
N PHE A 131 -11.64 1.05 4.25
CA PHE A 131 -10.18 1.11 4.24
C PHE A 131 -9.59 0.58 5.55
N THR A 132 -8.49 -0.15 5.43
CA THR A 132 -7.63 -0.53 6.55
C THR A 132 -6.20 -0.22 6.17
N VAL A 133 -5.54 0.67 6.91
CA VAL A 133 -4.13 1.03 6.69
C VAL A 133 -3.29 0.40 7.78
N ILE A 134 -2.29 -0.36 7.38
CA ILE A 134 -1.32 -1.03 8.25
C ILE A 134 0.04 -0.48 7.88
N VAL A 135 0.65 0.28 8.80
CA VAL A 135 2.01 0.77 8.63
C VAL A 135 2.98 -0.27 9.18
N ALA A 136 3.89 -0.74 8.35
CA ALA A 136 4.92 -1.71 8.73
C ALA A 136 6.22 -0.98 9.03
N GLN A 137 6.69 -1.04 10.27
CA GLN A 137 8.02 -0.56 10.65
C GLN A 137 8.94 -1.73 10.92
N LYS A 138 9.85 -2.02 9.99
CA LYS A 138 10.79 -3.14 10.11
C LYS A 138 12.12 -2.74 10.76
N ASN A 139 12.48 -1.46 10.63
CA ASN A 139 13.75 -0.92 11.12
C ASN A 139 13.52 -0.04 12.35
N HIS A 140 13.35 -0.68 13.52
CA HIS A 140 13.20 0.00 14.82
C HIS A 140 14.24 -0.49 15.83
N HIS A 141 14.28 0.13 17.02
CA HIS A 141 15.22 -0.24 18.09
C HIS A 141 14.65 -1.26 19.11
N THR A 142 13.36 -1.60 19.04
CA THR A 142 12.77 -2.65 19.88
C THR A 142 13.33 -4.03 19.54
N ARG A 143 13.73 -4.82 20.56
CA ARG A 143 14.27 -6.17 20.42
C ARG A 143 13.60 -7.10 21.42
N PHE A 144 13.37 -8.35 21.02
CA PHE A 144 12.75 -9.39 21.86
C PHE A 144 13.71 -10.56 22.03
N PHE A 145 13.76 -11.12 23.23
CA PHE A 145 14.69 -12.19 23.61
C PHE A 145 13.93 -13.30 24.32
N LYS A 146 14.37 -14.55 24.14
CA LYS A 146 13.89 -15.66 24.98
C LYS A 146 14.51 -15.53 26.37
N ALA A 147 13.70 -15.59 27.42
CA ALA A 147 14.14 -15.46 28.81
C ALA A 147 15.28 -16.43 29.20
N ASN A 148 15.23 -17.66 28.69
CA ASN A 148 16.18 -18.72 29.04
C ASN A 148 17.23 -19.01 27.94
N ALA A 149 17.19 -18.30 26.82
CA ALA A 149 18.09 -18.53 25.69
C ALA A 149 18.35 -17.21 24.93
N PRO A 150 19.06 -16.23 25.53
CA PRO A 150 19.19 -14.87 24.98
C PRO A 150 19.99 -14.80 23.67
N GLN A 151 20.71 -15.87 23.29
CA GLN A 151 21.39 -15.95 21.99
C GLN A 151 20.49 -16.43 20.84
N GLU A 152 19.29 -16.92 21.15
CA GLU A 152 18.34 -17.39 20.15
C GLU A 152 17.26 -16.34 19.86
N ASN A 153 16.88 -16.23 18.58
CA ASN A 153 15.71 -15.45 18.20
C ASN A 153 14.42 -16.08 18.74
N VAL A 154 13.43 -15.23 19.04
CA VAL A 154 12.06 -15.65 19.34
C VAL A 154 11.45 -16.46 18.19
N SER A 155 10.51 -17.34 18.50
CA SER A 155 9.81 -18.15 17.50
C SER A 155 9.03 -17.29 16.51
N PRO A 156 8.94 -17.67 15.21
CA PRO A 156 8.12 -16.95 14.25
C PRO A 156 6.65 -16.93 14.68
N GLY A 157 5.97 -15.82 14.44
CA GLY A 157 4.57 -15.63 14.86
C GLY A 157 4.39 -15.12 16.30
N LEU A 158 5.46 -14.73 17.00
CA LEU A 158 5.34 -14.02 18.27
C LEU A 158 4.58 -12.69 18.06
N LEU A 159 3.53 -12.51 18.85
CA LEU A 159 2.74 -11.29 18.99
C LEU A 159 2.85 -10.82 20.44
N ILE A 160 3.13 -9.53 20.63
CA ILE A 160 3.30 -8.87 21.93
C ILE A 160 2.30 -7.73 22.03
#